data_AF-A0A7H8HCN2-F1
#
_entry.id   AF-A0A7H8HCN2-F1
#
_cell.length_a   1.000
_cell.length_b   1.000
_cell.length_c   1.000
_cell.angle_alpha   90.00
_cell.angle_beta   90.00
_cell.angle_gamma   90.00
#
_symmetry.space_group_name_H-M   'P 1'
#
loop_
_entity.id
_entity.type
_entity.pdbx_description
1 polymer ?
#
loop_
_entity_poly.entity_id
_entity_poly.type
_entity_poly.pdbx_seq_one_letter_code
_entity_poly.pdbx_strand_id
1 'polypeptide(L)'
;MPDALRAAGRAIADALSQLRSADCAQPVTGLADALPGGQAAPAAASFGASWSMTFRSWCSDAERHGSDLGLAADRYEASDQGAATATTDAGRLHGPR
;
A
#
# COMPACT_ATOMS: atom_id res chain seq x y z
N MET A 1 -7.25 4.18 -17.52
CA MET A 1 -6.73 4.76 -16.26
C MET A 1 -7.14 3.95 -15.01
N PRO A 2 -8.40 3.53 -14.84
CA PRO A 2 -8.80 2.68 -13.69
C PRO A 2 -7.98 1.39 -13.57
N ASP A 3 -7.73 0.71 -14.69
CA ASP A 3 -6.95 -0.54 -14.70
C ASP A 3 -5.51 -0.36 -14.22
N ALA A 4 -4.88 0.78 -14.52
CA ALA A 4 -3.53 1.08 -14.06
C ALA A 4 -3.48 1.28 -12.54
N LEU A 5 -4.48 1.96 -11.96
CA LEU A 5 -4.62 2.13 -10.52
C LEU A 5 -4.85 0.78 -9.82
N ARG A 6 -5.70 -0.08 -10.40
CA ARG A 6 -5.93 -1.43 -9.88
C ARG A 6 -4.69 -2.31 -10.00
N ALA A 7 -3.95 -2.20 -11.10
CA ALA A 7 -2.69 -2.92 -11.30
C ALA A 7 -1.64 -2.48 -10.27
N ALA A 8 -1.52 -1.19 -10.01
CA ALA A 8 -0.64 -0.65 -8.98
C ALA A 8 -1.03 -1.14 -7.57
N GLY A 9 -2.32 -1.13 -7.23
CA GLY A 9 -2.81 -1.67 -5.95
C GLY A 9 -2.48 -3.15 -5.75
N ARG A 10 -2.62 -3.98 -6.81
CA ARG A 10 -2.21 -5.40 -6.77
C ARG A 10 -0.70 -5.56 -6.62
N ALA A 11 0.10 -4.80 -7.35
CA ALA A 11 1.55 -4.85 -7.25
C ALA A 11 2.04 -4.50 -5.83
N ILE A 12 1.37 -3.55 -5.17
CA ILE A 12 1.61 -3.23 -3.76
C ILE A 12 1.29 -4.42 -2.86
N ALA A 13 0.13 -5.06 -3.04
CA ALA A 13 -0.26 -6.25 -2.27
C ALA A 13 0.73 -7.42 -2.43
N ASP A 14 1.19 -7.67 -3.66
CA ASP A 14 2.17 -8.71 -3.96
C ASP A 14 3.53 -8.41 -3.30
N ALA A 15 4.00 -7.16 -3.36
CA ALA A 15 5.22 -6.73 -2.70
C ALA A 15 5.12 -6.88 -1.18
N LEU A 16 3.98 -6.54 -0.59
CA LEU A 16 3.74 -6.69 0.84
C LEU A 16 3.69 -8.14 1.30
N SER A 17 3.12 -9.03 0.48
CA SER A 17 3.15 -10.47 0.75
C SER A 17 4.59 -10.99 0.84
N GLN A 18 5.44 -10.58 -0.11
CA GLN A 18 6.87 -10.93 -0.11
C GLN A 18 7.60 -10.33 1.11
N LEU A 19 7.34 -9.06 1.43
CA LEU A 19 7.96 -8.37 2.57
C LEU A 19 7.57 -8.99 3.92
N ARG A 20 6.30 -9.36 4.11
CA ARG A 20 5.82 -10.04 5.32
C ARG A 20 6.45 -11.43 5.46
N SER A 21 6.79 -12.09 4.36
CA SER A 21 7.47 -13.39 4.38
C SER A 21 8.96 -13.33 4.71
N ALA A 22 9.60 -12.17 4.55
CA ALA A 22 11.05 -12.02 4.60
C ALA A 22 11.63 -11.81 6.01
N ASP A 23 10.82 -11.80 7.07
CA ASP A 23 11.20 -11.46 8.47
C ASP A 23 12.36 -10.46 8.56
N CYS A 24 12.10 -9.22 8.16
CA CYS A 24 13.17 -8.20 8.06
C CYS A 24 13.80 -7.83 9.42
N ALA A 25 13.28 -8.33 10.53
CA ALA A 25 13.82 -8.12 11.88
C ALA A 25 14.90 -9.16 12.26
N GLN A 26 14.86 -10.34 11.64
CA GLN A 26 15.73 -11.48 11.96
C GLN A 26 17.24 -11.13 11.97
N PRO A 27 17.78 -10.38 10.98
CA PRO A 27 19.20 -10.02 10.96
C PRO A 27 19.62 -9.16 12.15
N VAL A 28 18.71 -8.29 12.64
CA VAL A 28 18.98 -7.38 13.75
C VAL A 28 18.92 -8.10 15.09
N THR A 29 17.96 -9.01 15.26
CA THR A 29 17.88 -9.87 16.45
C THR A 29 19.10 -10.79 16.54
N GLY A 30 19.57 -11.33 15.41
CA GLY A 30 20.79 -12.15 15.39
C GLY A 30 22.05 -11.41 15.83
N LEU A 31 22.10 -10.08 15.66
CA LEU A 31 23.21 -9.25 16.14
C LEU A 31 23.25 -9.15 17.67
N ALA A 32 22.09 -9.11 18.33
CA ALA A 32 21.99 -9.11 19.78
C ALA A 32 22.40 -10.48 20.37
N ASP A 33 21.98 -11.57 19.72
CA ASP A 33 22.34 -12.94 20.10
C ASP A 33 23.84 -13.24 19.90
N ALA A 34 24.48 -12.58 18.92
CA ALA A 34 25.92 -12.69 18.67
C ALA A 34 26.79 -11.88 19.67
N LEU A 35 26.20 -10.99 20.46
CA LEU A 35 26.90 -10.13 21.43
C LEU A 35 26.41 -10.35 22.88
N PRO A 36 26.37 -11.60 23.40
CA PRO A 36 25.87 -11.84 24.75
C PRO A 36 26.79 -11.16 25.79
N GLY A 37 26.20 -10.29 26.62
CA GLY A 37 26.92 -9.59 27.69
C GLY A 37 27.77 -8.38 27.26
N GLY A 38 27.78 -8.03 25.97
CA GLY A 38 28.43 -6.82 25.48
C GLY A 38 27.64 -5.56 25.86
N GLN A 39 28.33 -4.46 26.13
CA GLN A 39 27.71 -3.14 26.39
C GLN A 39 26.76 -2.69 25.26
N ALA A 40 26.93 -3.22 24.05
CA ALA A 40 26.09 -2.94 22.89
C ALA A 40 24.81 -3.79 22.79
N ALA A 41 24.68 -4.88 23.56
CA ALA A 41 23.52 -5.79 23.45
C ALA A 41 22.17 -5.09 23.70
N PRO A 42 22.02 -4.22 24.71
CA PRO A 42 20.77 -3.48 24.91
C PRO A 42 20.47 -2.51 23.76
N ALA A 43 21.49 -1.87 23.19
CA ALA A 43 21.34 -0.97 22.04
C ALA A 43 20.92 -1.74 20.77
N ALA A 44 21.51 -2.91 20.53
CA ALA A 44 21.14 -3.80 19.43
C ALA A 44 19.68 -4.29 19.57
N ALA A 45 19.28 -4.70 20.77
CA ALA A 45 17.89 -5.09 21.06
C ALA A 45 16.90 -3.94 20.85
N SER A 46 17.22 -2.74 21.36
CA SER A 46 16.39 -1.55 21.15
C SER A 46 16.28 -1.17 19.67
N PHE A 47 17.37 -1.28 18.92
CA PHE A 47 17.38 -1.04 17.49
C PHE A 47 16.51 -2.06 16.75
N GLY A 48 16.60 -3.35 17.08
CA GLY A 48 15.75 -4.40 16.50
C GLY A 48 14.26 -4.19 16.75
N ALA A 49 13.90 -3.77 17.96
CA ALA A 49 12.52 -3.43 18.29
C ALA A 49 12.01 -2.23 17.48
N SER A 50 12.78 -1.13 17.44
CA SER A 50 12.44 0.06 16.66
C SER A 50 12.33 -0.24 15.17
N TRP A 51 13.28 -1.00 14.63
CA TRP A 51 13.28 -1.43 13.23
C TRP A 51 12.03 -2.25 12.89
N SER A 52 11.69 -3.24 13.73
CA SER A 52 10.49 -4.07 13.54
C SER A 52 9.22 -3.22 13.54
N MET A 53 9.14 -2.22 14.43
CA MET A 53 8.00 -1.32 14.53
C MET A 53 7.90 -0.40 13.29
N THR A 54 9.00 0.22 12.87
CA THR A 54 9.05 1.06 11.67
C THR A 54 8.67 0.26 10.43
N PHE A 55 9.19 -0.96 10.28
CA PHE A 55 8.88 -1.81 9.14
C PHE A 55 7.40 -2.18 9.08
N ARG A 56 6.78 -2.52 10.22
CA ARG A 56 5.34 -2.77 10.30
C ARG A 56 4.52 -1.55 9.94
N SER A 57 4.96 -0.35 10.34
CA SER A 57 4.31 0.91 9.96
C SER A 57 4.34 1.10 8.44
N TRP A 58 5.50 0.93 7.81
CA TRP A 58 5.62 1.05 6.35
C TRP A 58 4.75 0.03 5.61
N CYS A 59 4.66 -1.21 6.10
CA CYS A 59 3.76 -2.20 5.54
C CYS A 59 2.30 -1.75 5.64
N SER A 60 1.89 -1.24 6.79
CA SER A 60 0.53 -0.71 7.00
C SER A 60 0.24 0.50 6.08
N ASP A 61 1.21 1.41 5.91
CA ASP A 61 1.06 2.58 5.06
C ASP A 61 0.93 2.19 3.59
N ALA A 62 1.71 1.20 3.14
CA ALA A 62 1.61 0.64 1.80
C ALA A 62 0.25 -0.05 1.58
N GLU A 63 -0.26 -0.82 2.53
CA GLU A 63 -1.59 -1.46 2.45
C GLU A 63 -2.70 -0.43 2.28
N ARG A 64 -2.62 0.65 3.06
CA ARG A 64 -3.54 1.77 2.96
C ARG A 64 -3.43 2.43 1.59
N HIS A 65 -2.22 2.68 1.10
CA HIS A 65 -2.02 3.29 -0.22
C HIS A 65 -2.59 2.42 -1.34
N GLY A 66 -2.37 1.11 -1.31
CA GLY A 66 -2.96 0.17 -2.28
C GLY A 66 -4.49 0.18 -2.27
N SER A 67 -5.09 0.28 -1.08
CA SER A 67 -6.55 0.41 -0.91
C SER A 67 -7.09 1.72 -1.48
N ASP A 68 -6.37 2.83 -1.23
CA ASP A 68 -6.73 4.16 -1.73
C ASP A 68 -6.67 4.22 -3.27
N LEU A 69 -5.75 3.49 -3.92
CA LEU A 69 -5.70 3.36 -5.37
C LEU A 69 -6.93 2.61 -5.92
N GLY A 70 -7.40 1.57 -5.23
CA GLY A 70 -8.65 0.89 -5.57
C GLY A 70 -9.85 1.83 -5.50
N LEU A 71 -9.98 2.57 -4.40
CA LEU A 71 -11.03 3.59 -4.23
C LEU A 71 -10.95 4.69 -5.30
N ALA A 72 -9.75 5.11 -5.68
CA ALA A 72 -9.56 6.10 -6.75
C ALA A 72 -10.03 5.56 -8.12
N ALA A 73 -9.78 4.28 -8.41
CA ALA A 73 -10.26 3.64 -9.63
C ALA A 73 -11.80 3.62 -9.69
N ASP A 74 -12.45 3.23 -8.59
CA ASP A 74 -13.91 3.15 -8.52
C ASP A 74 -14.57 4.54 -8.65
N ARG A 75 -13.98 5.56 -8.02
CA ARG A 75 -14.42 6.96 -8.17
C ARG A 75 -14.27 7.45 -9.60
N TYR A 76 -13.19 7.08 -10.28
CA TYR A 76 -12.98 7.44 -11.68
C TYR A 76 -14.07 6.84 -12.57
N GLU A 77 -14.37 5.55 -12.43
CA GLU A 77 -15.41 4.88 -13.21
C GLU A 77 -16.81 5.44 -12.95
N ALA A 78 -17.15 5.68 -11.68
CA ALA A 78 -18.43 6.29 -11.34
C ALA A 78 -18.58 7.70 -11.93
N SER A 79 -17.51 8.50 -11.90
CA SER A 79 -17.49 9.83 -12.49
C SER A 79 -17.64 9.78 -14.02
N ASP A 80 -16.96 8.85 -14.69
CA ASP A 80 -17.01 8.71 -16.15
C ASP A 80 -18.40 8.26 -16.62
N GLN A 81 -19.00 7.30 -15.92
CA GLN A 81 -20.39 6.87 -16.16
C GLN A 81 -21.40 8.00 -15.95
N GLY A 82 -21.22 8.80 -14.89
CA GLY A 82 -22.03 9.99 -14.64
C GLY A 82 -21.94 11.02 -15.78
N ALA A 83 -20.74 11.30 -16.27
CA ALA A 83 -20.52 12.23 -17.38
C ALA A 83 -21.11 11.72 -18.71
N ALA A 84 -20.98 10.42 -18.99
CA ALA A 84 -21.56 9.79 -20.18
C ALA A 84 -23.09 9.87 -20.18
N THR A 85 -23.71 9.65 -19.01
CA THR A 85 -25.17 9.76 -18.83
C THR A 85 -25.64 11.21 -19.08
N ALA A 86 -24.98 12.19 -18.45
CA ALA A 86 -25.31 13.60 -18.62
C ALA A 86 -25.18 14.07 -20.07
N THR A 87 -24.15 13.61 -20.78
CA THR A 87 -23.93 13.95 -22.20
C THR A 87 -25.00 13.32 -23.10
N THR A 88 -25.40 12.07 -22.82
CA THR A 88 -26.48 11.38 -23.55
C THR A 88 -27.80 12.12 -23.37
N ASP A 89 -28.12 12.54 -22.15
CA ASP A 89 -29.36 13.28 -21.86
C ASP A 89 -29.37 14.66 -22.52
N ALA A 90 -28.24 15.39 -22.49
CA ALA A 90 -28.09 16.64 -23.23
C ALA A 90 -28.29 16.45 -24.75
N GLY A 91 -27.75 15.37 -25.32
CA GLY A 91 -27.93 15.02 -26.72
C GLY A 91 -29.39 14.71 -27.10
N ARG A 92 -30.15 14.02 -26.23
CA ARG A 92 -31.60 13.82 -26.42
C ARG A 92 -32.38 15.12 -26.40
N LEU A 93 -32.01 16.06 -25.52
CA LEU A 93 -32.68 17.36 -25.41
C LEU A 93 -32.41 18.29 -26.60
N HIS A 94 -31.38 18.02 -27.41
CA HIS A 94 -30.99 18.82 -28.59
C HIS A 94 -31.24 18.11 -29.95
N GLY A 95 -31.88 16.93 -29.96
CA GLY A 95 -32.27 16.24 -31.21
C GLY A 95 -33.36 16.99 -32.00
N PRO A 96 -33.41 16.86 -33.34
CA PRO A 96 -34.24 17.69 -34.20
C PRO A 96 -35.73 17.51 -33.89
N ARG A 97 -36.43 18.64 -33.71
CA ARG A 97 -37.89 18.73 -33.59
C ARG A 97 -38.57 18.58 -34.95
#